data_AF-A0A7J3BDY4-F1
#
_entry.id   AF-A0A7J3BDY4-F1
#
_cell.length_a   1.000
_cell.length_b   1.000
_cell.length_c   1.000
_cell.angle_alpha   90.00
_cell.angle_beta   90.00
_cell.angle_gamma   90.00
#
_symmetry.space_group_name_H-M   'P 1'
#
loop_
_entity.id
_entity.type
_entity.pdbx_description
1 polymer ?
#
loop_
_entity_poly.entity_id
_entity_poly.type
_entity_poly.pdbx_seq_one_letter_code
_entity_poly.pdbx_strand_id
1 'polypeptide(L)'
;AEHLVQTYHKTYGLKCIVTKCANNFWPYQFPEKLIPKTIIRASKGLKVPLYGNGEQVRSWIHVLDHVEALNLVLKKERAGEVYNVTSWNEKNEQGAGCERPLHRGKEQRLDRVCGGQAGKRP
;
A
#
# COMPACT_ATOMS: atom_id res chain seq x y z
N ALA A 1 -1.42 15.24 5.41
CA ALA A 1 -1.30 14.29 6.54
C ALA A 1 0.12 13.75 6.68
N GLU A 2 0.68 13.08 5.66
CA GLU A 2 2.06 12.54 5.70
C GLU A 2 3.11 13.58 6.10
N HIS A 3 3.15 14.74 5.42
CA HIS A 3 4.10 15.81 5.74
C HIS A 3 3.98 16.31 7.19
N LEU A 4 2.78 16.37 7.74
CA LEU A 4 2.56 16.79 9.14
C LEU A 4 3.20 15.79 10.10
N VAL A 5 2.94 14.49 9.91
CA VAL A 5 3.50 13.41 10.73
C VAL A 5 5.04 13.42 10.67
N GLN A 6 5.60 13.57 9.46
CA GLN A 6 7.05 13.64 9.28
C GLN A 6 7.68 14.86 9.94
N THR A 7 7.04 16.04 9.88
CA THR A 7 7.55 17.23 10.56
C THR A 7 7.55 17.04 12.08
N TYR A 8 6.51 16.43 12.65
CA TYR A 8 6.48 16.12 14.08
C TYR A 8 7.57 15.14 14.51
N HIS A 9 7.87 14.13 13.68
CA HIS A 9 9.02 13.26 13.91
C HIS A 9 10.34 14.04 13.92
N LYS A 10 10.56 14.91 12.92
CA LYS A 10 11.79 15.70 12.79
C LYS A 10 11.97 16.74 13.91
N THR A 11 10.88 17.39 14.32
CA THR A 11 10.93 18.48 15.30
C THR A 11 10.90 17.96 16.74
N TYR A 12 10.10 16.94 17.03
CA TYR A 12 9.83 16.48 18.40
C TYR A 12 10.25 15.03 18.69
N GLY A 13 10.84 14.33 17.72
CA GLY A 13 11.25 12.94 17.88
C GLY A 13 10.07 11.95 18.01
N LEU A 14 8.87 12.33 17.56
CA LEU A 14 7.68 11.49 17.63
C LEU A 14 7.92 10.15 16.92
N LYS A 15 7.70 9.02 17.61
CA LYS A 15 7.82 7.69 17.00
C LYS A 15 6.58 7.40 16.13
N CYS A 16 6.71 7.63 14.84
CA CYS A 16 5.64 7.37 13.86
C CYS A 16 6.18 6.60 12.67
N ILE A 17 5.29 5.92 11.95
CA ILE A 17 5.59 5.26 10.68
C ILE A 17 4.47 5.61 9.71
N VAL A 18 4.81 5.85 8.44
CA VAL A 18 3.83 6.10 7.38
C VAL A 18 3.82 4.92 6.42
N THR A 19 2.65 4.36 6.13
CA THR A 19 2.48 3.30 5.14
C THR A 19 1.60 3.77 4.00
N LYS A 20 2.07 3.64 2.77
CA LYS A 20 1.33 3.91 1.54
C LYS A 20 0.89 2.57 0.97
N CYS A 21 -0.41 2.39 0.76
CA CYS A 21 -0.95 1.11 0.29
C CYS A 21 -1.57 1.22 -1.10
N ALA A 22 -1.55 0.11 -1.82
CA ALA A 22 -2.35 -0.10 -3.03
C ALA A 22 -3.85 -0.16 -2.70
N ASN A 23 -4.70 -0.27 -3.73
CA ASN A 23 -6.14 -0.39 -3.53
C ASN A 23 -6.46 -1.70 -2.78
N ASN A 24 -7.15 -1.59 -1.66
CA ASN A 24 -7.53 -2.76 -0.87
C ASN A 24 -8.77 -3.43 -1.47
N PHE A 25 -8.88 -4.76 -1.36
CA PHE A 25 -10.12 -5.51 -1.65
C PHE A 25 -10.44 -6.54 -0.56
N TRP A 26 -11.72 -6.67 -0.20
CA TRP A 26 -12.23 -7.55 0.87
C TRP A 26 -13.76 -7.74 0.79
N PRO A 27 -14.34 -8.88 1.24
CA PRO A 27 -15.78 -9.13 1.16
C PRO A 27 -16.66 -8.13 1.91
N TYR A 28 -16.14 -7.48 2.96
CA TYR A 28 -16.89 -6.54 3.79
C TYR A 28 -16.72 -5.07 3.34
N GLN A 29 -16.29 -4.84 2.10
CA GLN A 29 -16.20 -3.48 1.55
C GLN A 29 -17.57 -2.91 1.21
N PHE A 30 -17.72 -1.61 1.41
CA PHE A 30 -18.91 -0.88 0.99
C PHE A 30 -19.23 -1.12 -0.50
N PRO A 31 -20.52 -1.32 -0.85
CA PRO A 31 -20.93 -1.72 -2.20
C PRO A 31 -20.73 -0.64 -3.26
N GLU A 32 -20.36 0.59 -2.87
CA GLU A 32 -20.03 1.69 -3.78
C GLU A 32 -18.66 1.53 -4.44
N LYS A 33 -17.75 0.76 -3.82
CA LYS A 33 -16.39 0.52 -4.33
C LYS A 33 -16.42 -0.33 -5.60
N LEU A 34 -15.41 -0.18 -6.45
CA LEU A 34 -15.39 -0.77 -7.80
C LEU A 34 -15.65 -2.28 -7.82
N ILE A 35 -14.89 -3.06 -7.04
CA ILE A 35 -15.00 -4.53 -7.01
C ILE A 35 -16.39 -4.98 -6.53
N PRO A 36 -16.86 -4.61 -5.32
CA PRO A 36 -18.16 -5.07 -4.85
C PRO A 36 -19.32 -4.55 -5.72
N LYS A 37 -19.25 -3.30 -6.21
CA LYS A 37 -20.26 -2.75 -7.13
C LYS A 37 -20.35 -3.56 -8.42
N THR A 38 -19.20 -3.93 -8.98
CA THR A 38 -19.12 -4.75 -10.20
C THR A 38 -19.72 -6.13 -9.96
N ILE A 39 -19.36 -6.80 -8.87
CA ILE A 39 -19.88 -8.13 -8.52
C ILE A 39 -21.40 -8.09 -8.34
N ILE A 40 -21.93 -7.13 -7.57
CA ILE A 40 -23.37 -6.99 -7.32
C ILE A 40 -24.15 -6.71 -8.61
N ARG A 41 -23.60 -5.88 -9.51
CA ARG A 41 -24.29 -5.55 -10.77
C ARG A 41 -24.23 -6.71 -11.76
N ALA A 42 -23.08 -7.37 -11.87
CA ALA A 42 -22.93 -8.56 -12.69
C ALA A 42 -23.87 -9.68 -12.24
N SER A 43 -24.02 -9.91 -10.92
CA SER A 43 -24.95 -10.94 -10.42
C SER A 43 -26.42 -10.64 -10.69
N LYS A 44 -26.76 -9.37 -10.91
CA LYS A 44 -28.10 -8.90 -11.30
C LYS A 44 -28.28 -8.73 -12.80
N GLY A 45 -27.30 -9.09 -13.62
CA GLY A 45 -27.33 -8.87 -15.08
C GLY A 45 -27.34 -7.38 -15.48
N LEU A 46 -26.96 -6.48 -14.57
CA LEU A 46 -26.92 -5.03 -14.81
C LEU A 46 -25.59 -4.63 -15.44
N LYS A 47 -25.63 -3.60 -16.30
CA LYS A 47 -24.41 -3.02 -16.89
C LYS A 47 -23.42 -2.56 -15.82
N VAL A 48 -22.16 -2.99 -15.94
CA VAL A 48 -21.05 -2.57 -15.07
C VAL A 48 -20.66 -1.12 -15.40
N PRO A 49 -20.62 -0.21 -14.41
CA PRO A 49 -20.24 1.17 -14.65
C PRO A 49 -18.71 1.26 -14.83
N LEU A 50 -18.29 1.56 -16.05
CA LEU A 50 -16.91 1.99 -16.34
C LEU A 50 -16.86 3.51 -16.28
N TYR A 51 -15.89 4.02 -15.52
CA TYR A 51 -15.63 5.45 -15.44
C TYR A 51 -14.61 5.85 -16.51
N GLY A 52 -14.93 6.87 -17.31
CA GLY A 52 -14.10 7.28 -18.44
C GLY A 52 -14.00 6.21 -19.53
N ASN A 53 -12.79 5.99 -20.04
CA ASN A 53 -12.50 5.00 -21.09
C ASN A 53 -12.13 3.61 -20.54
N GLY A 54 -12.06 3.43 -19.22
CA GLY A 54 -11.72 2.14 -18.59
C GLY A 54 -10.23 1.76 -18.61
N GLU A 55 -9.34 2.66 -19.05
CA GLU A 55 -7.89 2.38 -19.16
C GLU A 55 -7.12 2.61 -17.85
N GLN A 56 -7.83 2.82 -16.73
CA GLN A 56 -7.23 3.11 -15.44
C GLN A 56 -6.61 1.85 -14.83
N VAL A 57 -5.28 1.78 -14.83
CA VAL A 57 -4.53 0.73 -14.14
C VAL A 57 -4.41 1.06 -12.65
N ARG A 58 -4.65 0.05 -11.80
CA ARG A 58 -4.53 0.13 -10.34
C ARG A 58 -3.99 -1.19 -9.82
N SER A 59 -3.04 -1.14 -8.89
CA SER A 59 -2.63 -2.30 -8.08
C SER A 59 -3.66 -2.60 -7.00
N TRP A 60 -3.83 -3.88 -6.70
CA TRP A 60 -4.80 -4.38 -5.73
C TRP A 60 -4.17 -5.30 -4.71
N ILE A 61 -4.35 -5.03 -3.43
CA ILE A 61 -3.88 -5.87 -2.33
C ILE A 61 -5.07 -6.40 -1.52
N HIS A 62 -5.00 -7.67 -1.14
CA HIS A 62 -6.00 -8.26 -0.27
C HIS A 62 -5.86 -7.69 1.14
N VAL A 63 -6.97 -7.40 1.82
CA VAL A 63 -6.92 -6.75 3.15
C VAL A 63 -6.11 -7.55 4.17
N LEU A 64 -6.18 -8.88 4.17
CA LEU A 64 -5.37 -9.68 5.11
C LEU A 64 -3.87 -9.56 4.85
N ASP A 65 -3.46 -9.48 3.57
CA ASP A 65 -2.06 -9.31 3.20
C ASP A 65 -1.56 -7.92 3.64
N HIS A 66 -2.40 -6.88 3.50
CA HIS A 66 -2.07 -5.54 3.99
C HIS A 66 -1.96 -5.51 5.52
N VAL A 67 -2.88 -6.14 6.25
CA VAL A 67 -2.80 -6.21 7.73
C VAL A 67 -1.53 -6.92 8.19
N GLU A 68 -1.13 -7.99 7.50
CA GLU A 68 0.13 -8.68 7.78
C GLU A 68 1.34 -7.79 7.54
N ALA A 69 1.37 -7.05 6.42
CA ALA A 69 2.40 -6.05 6.15
C ALA A 69 2.48 -4.97 7.24
N LEU A 70 1.34 -4.45 7.71
CA LEU A 70 1.30 -3.48 8.81
C LEU A 70 1.87 -4.07 10.12
N ASN A 71 1.54 -5.32 10.44
CA ASN A 71 2.08 -6.02 11.61
C ASN A 71 3.61 -6.18 11.55
N LEU A 72 4.17 -6.38 10.35
CA LEU A 72 5.62 -6.41 10.14
C LEU A 72 6.25 -5.05 10.35
N VAL A 73 5.68 -4.03 9.72
CA VAL A 73 6.17 -2.64 9.84
C VAL A 73 6.18 -2.21 11.31
N LEU A 74 5.11 -2.48 12.06
CA LEU A 74 5.04 -2.14 13.47
C LEU A 74 6.10 -2.82 14.35
N LYS A 75 6.53 -4.05 14.00
CA LYS A 75 7.45 -4.84 14.83
C LYS A 75 8.92 -4.65 14.48
N LYS A 76 9.23 -4.38 13.21
CA LYS A 76 10.60 -4.55 12.68
C LYS A 76 11.21 -3.25 12.14
N GLU A 77 10.41 -2.21 11.94
CA GLU A 77 10.83 -1.06 11.17
C GLU A 77 11.17 0.18 12.01
N ARG A 78 11.87 1.12 11.38
CA ARG A 78 12.39 2.32 12.04
C ARG A 78 11.34 3.41 12.12
N ALA A 79 11.31 4.10 13.26
CA ALA A 79 10.51 5.32 13.41
C ALA A 79 11.00 6.41 12.45
N GLY A 80 10.06 7.18 11.90
CA GLY A 80 10.30 8.26 10.95
C GLY A 80 10.20 7.85 9.48
N GLU A 81 10.03 6.56 9.20
CA GLU A 81 10.13 6.01 7.85
C GLU A 81 8.79 5.92 7.12
N VAL A 82 8.90 5.80 5.79
CA VAL A 82 7.78 5.62 4.87
C VAL A 82 7.94 4.31 4.11
N TYR A 83 6.90 3.48 4.13
CA TYR A 83 6.87 2.17 3.47
C TYR A 83 5.75 2.09 2.44
N ASN A 84 6.04 1.59 1.27
CA ASN A 84 5.04 1.20 0.29
C ASN A 84 4.63 -0.26 0.53
N VAL A 85 3.32 -0.51 0.54
CA VAL A 85 2.69 -1.81 0.74
C VAL A 85 1.85 -2.12 -0.49
N THR A 86 2.34 -3.04 -1.32
CA THR A 86 1.70 -3.43 -2.58
C THR A 86 1.67 -4.96 -2.73
N SER A 87 0.78 -5.45 -3.58
CA SER A 87 0.77 -6.86 -4.00
C SER A 87 1.85 -7.11 -5.05
N TRP A 88 2.43 -8.31 -5.07
CA TRP A 88 3.46 -8.76 -6.02
C TRP A 88 3.12 -8.63 -7.53
N ASN A 89 1.85 -8.39 -7.89
CA ASN A 89 1.41 -8.39 -9.28
C ASN A 89 1.82 -7.17 -10.13
N GLU A 90 2.52 -6.18 -9.58
CA GLU A 90 3.11 -5.10 -10.37
C GLU A 90 4.61 -5.33 -10.55
N LYS A 91 4.98 -5.92 -11.69
CA LYS A 91 6.36 -5.93 -12.16
C LYS A 91 6.82 -4.49 -12.41
N ASN A 92 7.54 -3.92 -11.46
CA ASN A 92 8.57 -2.91 -11.71
C ASN A 92 9.84 -3.37 -11.00
N GLU A 93 10.73 -3.96 -11.80
CA GLU A 93 12.07 -4.39 -11.43
C GLU A 93 12.97 -3.18 -11.14
N GLN A 94 12.77 -2.44 -10.05
CA GLN A 94 13.82 -1.60 -9.48
C GLN A 94 13.53 -1.33 -8.00
N GLY A 95 14.48 -1.66 -7.13
CA GLY A 95 14.49 -1.26 -5.72
C GLY A 95 14.87 -2.39 -4.78
N ALA A 96 16.17 -2.56 -4.52
CA ALA A 96 16.65 -3.43 -3.47
C ALA A 96 15.99 -3.03 -2.12
N GLY A 97 15.15 -3.91 -1.58
CA GLY A 97 14.46 -3.74 -0.30
C GLY A 97 14.27 -5.12 0.33
N CYS A 98 14.68 -5.25 1.60
CA CYS A 98 14.82 -6.49 2.37
C CYS A 98 13.77 -7.57 2.04
N GLU A 99 14.18 -8.57 1.27
CA GLU A 99 13.39 -9.76 0.95
C GLU A 99 13.38 -10.70 2.18
N ARG A 100 12.20 -10.96 2.74
CA ARG A 100 11.98 -12.14 3.59
C ARG A 100 10.61 -12.75 3.29
N PRO A 101 10.53 -14.06 2.98
CA PRO A 101 9.26 -14.74 2.77
C PRO A 101 8.45 -14.75 4.06
N LEU A 102 7.18 -14.34 4.01
CA LEU A 102 6.20 -14.67 5.04
C LEU A 102 5.33 -15.86 4.62
N HIS A 103 4.93 -16.63 5.63
CA HIS A 103 4.26 -17.93 5.52
C HIS A 103 2.92 -17.85 4.76
N ARG A 104 2.95 -18.07 3.44
CA ARG A 104 1.97 -18.81 2.60
C ARG A 104 2.28 -18.58 1.12
N GLY A 105 3.49 -18.91 0.65
CA GLY A 105 3.82 -18.87 -0.79
C GLY A 105 3.48 -17.56 -1.52
N LYS A 106 3.38 -16.44 -0.78
CA LYS A 106 3.10 -15.10 -1.30
C LYS A 106 4.17 -14.18 -0.75
N GLU A 107 5.09 -13.80 -1.62
CA GLU A 107 6.14 -12.85 -1.33
C GLU A 107 5.53 -11.44 -1.28
N GLN A 108 5.58 -10.80 -0.11
CA GLN A 108 5.15 -9.41 0.07
C GLN A 108 6.40 -8.53 0.07
N ARG A 109 6.42 -7.52 -0.79
CA ARG A 109 7.53 -6.57 -0.89
C ARG A 109 7.19 -5.31 -0.11
N LEU A 110 8.01 -4.98 0.88
CA LEU A 110 7.99 -3.70 1.59
C LEU A 110 9.09 -2.83 1.01
N ASP A 111 8.72 -1.90 0.14
CA ASP A 111 9.67 -0.94 -0.41
C ASP A 111 9.74 0.28 0.50
N ARG A 112 10.92 0.50 1.10
CA ARG A 112 11.21 1.75 1.78
C ARG A 112 11.34 2.84 0.73
N VAL A 113 10.54 3.89 0.85
CA VAL A 113 10.74 5.08 0.01
C VAL A 113 11.97 5.78 0.56
N CYS A 114 13.13 5.52 -0.03
CA CYS A 114 14.34 6.30 0.24
C CYS A 114 14.04 7.75 -0.15
N GLY A 115 13.72 8.57 0.84
CA GLY A 115 13.69 10.02 0.67
C GLY A 115 15.02 10.46 0.08
N GLY A 116 14.96 11.12 -1.08
CA GLY A 116 16.13 11.65 -1.77
C GLY A 116 17.06 12.36 -0.78
N GLN A 117 18.35 12.09 -0.96
CA GLN A 117 19.44 12.64 -0.17
C GLN A 117 19.23 14.15 0.08
N ALA A 118 19.20 14.52 1.36
CA ALA A 118 19.64 15.84 1.76
C ALA A 118 21.10 15.98 1.30
N GLY A 119 21.29 16.68 0.18
CA GLY A 119 22.59 17.14 -0.28
C GLY A 119 23.31 17.85 0.86
N LYS A 120 24.54 17.41 1.08
CA LYS A 120 25.49 17.89 2.08
C LYS A 120 25.64 19.42 2.01
N ARG A 121 25.59 20.09 3.16
CA ARG A 121 26.35 21.34 3.40
C ARG A 121 27.83 21.04 3.16
N PRO A 122 28.58 21.92 2.48
CA PRO A 122 29.12 23.13 3.09
C PRO A 122 28.28 24.38 2.84
#